data_AF-A0A151B8A1-F1
#
_entry.id   AF-A0A151B8A1-F1
#
_cell.length_a   1.000
_cell.length_b   1.000
_cell.length_c   1.000
_cell.angle_alpha   90.00
_cell.angle_beta   90.00
_cell.angle_gamma   90.00
#
_symmetry.space_group_name_H-M   'P 1'
#
loop_
_entity.id
_entity.type
_entity.pdbx_description
1 polymer ?
#
loop_
_entity_poly.entity_id
_entity_poly.type
_entity_poly.pdbx_seq_one_letter_code
_entity_poly.pdbx_strand_id
1 'polypeptide(L)'
;MRAEDGGQFKVQLIAGKHIGVGYVYVTVEDGFLNVTYVTNGTWALAETHLAVVTDPDDFPTTKNGNPKVGKFPYKHENLGDVTKDVYLIPMDQFGSASCLYIAAQAVVVQQNGAMETAWAEGKRFTEQGNWATYFYYPLEEIVLE
;
A
#
# COMPACT_ATOMS: atom_id res chain seq x y z
N MET A 1 1.75 -13.12 -16.57
CA MET A 1 0.41 -13.06 -17.19
C MET A 1 -0.03 -11.60 -17.14
N ARG A 2 0.02 -10.89 -18.27
CA ARG A 2 -0.69 -9.61 -18.42
C ARG A 2 -2.13 -9.95 -18.80
N ALA A 3 -3.10 -9.44 -18.05
CA ALA A 3 -4.51 -9.57 -18.39
C ALA A 3 -4.99 -8.26 -19.04
N GLU A 4 -5.84 -8.41 -20.05
CA GLU A 4 -6.31 -7.39 -21.00
C GLU A 4 -7.38 -6.46 -20.40
N ASP A 5 -7.00 -5.65 -19.41
CA ASP A 5 -7.73 -4.46 -18.96
C ASP A 5 -6.71 -3.40 -18.51
N GLY A 6 -6.14 -2.65 -19.46
CA GLY A 6 -5.38 -1.42 -19.18
C GLY A 6 -4.22 -1.47 -18.16
N GLY A 7 -3.71 -2.64 -17.76
CA GLY A 7 -2.44 -2.79 -17.06
C GLY A 7 -2.31 -2.16 -15.67
N GLN A 8 -3.40 -1.97 -14.90
CA GLN A 8 -3.28 -1.39 -13.56
C GLN A 8 -2.66 -2.37 -12.56
N PHE A 9 -1.59 -1.97 -11.87
CA PHE A 9 -1.00 -2.76 -10.80
C PHE A 9 -1.95 -2.78 -9.60
N LYS A 10 -2.40 -3.96 -9.19
CA LYS A 10 -3.47 -4.16 -8.21
C LYS A 10 -3.08 -5.24 -7.21
N VAL A 11 -3.24 -4.94 -5.92
CA VAL A 11 -2.87 -5.81 -4.80
C VAL A 11 -4.04 -5.95 -3.85
N GLN A 12 -4.32 -7.15 -3.35
CA GLN A 12 -5.40 -7.37 -2.39
C GLN A 12 -5.10 -6.71 -1.04
N LEU A 13 -6.06 -6.01 -0.46
CA LEU A 13 -5.98 -5.49 0.90
C LEU A 13 -6.59 -6.53 1.86
N ILE A 14 -5.77 -7.06 2.77
CA ILE A 14 -6.13 -8.20 3.62
C ILE A 14 -6.16 -7.75 5.09
N ALA A 15 -7.32 -7.81 5.73
CA ALA A 15 -7.50 -7.62 7.17
C ALA A 15 -7.35 -8.93 7.95
N GLY A 16 -6.86 -8.86 9.18
CA GLY A 16 -6.81 -10.01 10.09
C GLY A 16 -6.10 -11.24 9.52
N LYS A 17 -5.11 -11.04 8.63
CA LYS A 17 -4.35 -12.05 7.87
C LYS A 17 -5.11 -12.86 6.81
N HIS A 18 -6.45 -12.83 6.78
CA HIS A 18 -7.23 -13.77 5.96
C HIS A 18 -8.45 -13.15 5.26
N ILE A 19 -8.85 -11.92 5.62
CA ILE A 19 -10.10 -11.33 5.14
C ILE A 19 -9.77 -10.32 4.05
N GLY A 20 -10.17 -10.58 2.80
CA GLY A 20 -10.11 -9.59 1.74
C GLY A 20 -11.11 -8.45 2.02
N VAL A 21 -10.60 -7.24 2.24
CA VAL A 21 -11.42 -6.05 2.57
C VAL A 21 -11.40 -5.00 1.48
N GLY A 22 -10.63 -5.23 0.41
CA GLY A 22 -10.42 -4.25 -0.64
C GLY A 22 -9.20 -4.52 -1.50
N TYR A 23 -8.71 -3.47 -2.13
CA TYR A 23 -7.51 -3.48 -2.97
C TYR A 23 -6.72 -2.18 -2.80
N VAL A 24 -5.41 -2.28 -3.07
CA VAL A 24 -4.52 -1.16 -3.33
C VAL A 24 -4.18 -1.16 -4.80
N TYR A 25 -4.33 -0.01 -5.44
CA TYR A 25 -4.00 0.22 -6.84
C TYR A 25 -2.81 1.16 -6.93
N VAL A 26 -1.88 0.87 -7.85
CA VAL A 26 -0.70 1.67 -8.09
C VAL A 26 -0.59 2.00 -9.57
N THR A 27 -0.45 3.28 -9.88
CA THR A 27 -0.21 3.79 -11.24
C THR A 27 0.79 4.94 -11.19
N VAL A 28 1.48 5.18 -12.30
CA VAL A 28 2.27 6.40 -12.50
C VAL A 28 1.60 7.18 -13.61
N GLU A 29 1.19 8.41 -13.32
CA GLU A 29 0.47 9.30 -14.24
C GLU A 29 0.86 10.74 -13.93
N ASP A 30 1.07 11.55 -14.96
CA ASP A 30 1.40 12.98 -14.85
C ASP A 30 2.59 13.32 -13.93
N GLY A 31 3.57 12.41 -13.83
CA GLY A 31 4.74 12.58 -12.96
C GLY A 31 4.50 12.26 -11.49
N PHE A 32 3.36 11.65 -11.14
CA PHE A 32 3.03 11.22 -9.80
C PHE A 32 2.80 9.70 -9.72
N LEU A 33 3.32 9.09 -8.66
CA LEU A 33 2.88 7.79 -8.19
C LEU A 33 1.53 7.97 -7.48
N ASN A 34 0.50 7.37 -8.05
CA ASN A 34 -0.84 7.30 -7.50
C ASN A 34 -1.00 5.99 -6.73
N VAL A 35 -1.19 6.05 -5.42
CA VAL A 35 -1.49 4.88 -4.59
C VAL A 35 -2.91 5.03 -4.03
N THR A 36 -3.83 4.19 -4.50
CA THR A 36 -5.25 4.28 -4.18
C THR A 36 -5.70 3.07 -3.37
N TYR A 37 -6.23 3.32 -2.18
CA TYR A 37 -6.91 2.32 -1.35
C TYR A 37 -8.39 2.32 -1.71
N VAL A 38 -8.98 1.14 -1.89
CA VAL A 38 -10.42 0.96 -2.09
C VAL A 38 -10.91 -0.20 -1.24
N THR A 39 -11.88 0.03 -0.37
CA THR A 39 -12.56 -1.05 0.38
C THR A 39 -13.78 -1.57 -0.36
N ASN A 40 -14.22 -2.78 -0.02
CA ASN A 40 -15.43 -3.39 -0.58
C ASN A 40 -16.37 -3.90 0.53
N GLY A 41 -17.61 -4.22 0.13
CA GLY A 41 -18.62 -4.75 1.05
C GLY A 41 -18.99 -3.74 2.13
N THR A 42 -18.90 -4.16 3.39
CA THR A 42 -19.26 -3.37 4.58
C THR A 42 -18.07 -2.68 5.25
N TRP A 43 -16.89 -2.75 4.64
CA TRP A 43 -15.66 -2.17 5.18
C TRP A 43 -15.46 -0.74 4.73
N ALA A 44 -15.02 0.10 5.64
CA ALA A 44 -14.59 1.47 5.39
C ALA A 44 -13.18 1.70 5.93
N LEU A 45 -12.49 2.73 5.44
CA LEU A 45 -11.16 3.16 5.85
C LEU A 45 -11.29 4.19 6.97
N ALA A 46 -10.69 3.90 8.12
CA ALA A 46 -10.54 4.84 9.22
C ALA A 46 -9.18 5.58 9.14
N GLU A 47 -8.13 4.85 8.79
CA GLU A 47 -6.75 5.35 8.65
C GLU A 47 -6.02 4.60 7.54
N THR A 48 -5.06 5.25 6.88
CA THR A 48 -4.14 4.63 5.93
C THR A 48 -2.71 5.09 6.22
N HIS A 49 -1.75 4.19 6.09
CA HIS A 49 -0.33 4.47 6.27
C HIS A 49 0.43 3.85 5.11
N LEU A 50 1.30 4.63 4.49
CA LEU A 50 2.03 4.27 3.29
C LEU A 50 3.51 4.61 3.44
N ALA A 51 4.37 3.63 3.14
CA ALA A 51 5.77 3.85 2.87
C ALA A 51 6.10 3.34 1.47
N VAL A 52 6.85 4.15 0.72
CA VAL A 52 7.36 3.83 -0.61
C VAL A 52 8.86 4.09 -0.59
N VAL A 53 9.65 3.09 -0.96
CA VAL A 53 11.11 3.13 -0.94
C VAL A 53 11.69 2.50 -2.21
N THR A 54 12.93 2.84 -2.55
CA THR A 54 13.64 2.28 -3.71
C THR A 54 14.48 1.06 -3.34
N ASP A 55 14.77 0.87 -2.06
CA ASP A 55 15.41 -0.32 -1.48
C ASP A 55 14.58 -0.80 -0.26
N PRO A 56 14.23 -2.09 -0.13
CA PRO A 56 13.48 -2.59 1.03
C PRO A 56 14.14 -2.31 2.38
N ASP A 57 15.47 -2.19 2.43
CA ASP A 57 16.20 -1.92 3.68
C ASP A 57 15.97 -0.48 4.18
N ASP A 58 15.47 0.42 3.33
CA ASP A 58 15.13 1.80 3.69
C ASP A 58 13.77 1.94 4.37
N PHE A 59 12.97 0.87 4.45
CA PHE A 59 11.73 0.92 5.20
C PHE A 59 12.00 1.26 6.68
N PRO A 60 11.16 2.12 7.31
CA PRO A 60 11.31 2.42 8.72
C PRO A 60 10.95 1.18 9.55
N THR A 61 11.96 0.44 10.00
CA THR A 61 11.81 -0.81 10.74
C THR A 61 12.38 -0.73 12.17
N THR A 62 11.97 -1.68 13.00
CA THR A 62 12.60 -1.97 14.29
C THR A 62 13.88 -2.77 14.09
N LYS A 63 14.71 -2.92 15.14
CA LYS A 63 15.91 -3.78 15.09
C LYS A 63 15.62 -5.24 14.70
N ASN A 64 14.38 -5.69 14.93
CA ASN A 64 13.94 -7.05 14.60
C ASN A 64 13.23 -7.13 13.23
N GLY A 65 13.32 -6.07 12.40
CA GLY A 65 12.78 -6.04 11.03
C GLY A 65 11.29 -5.70 10.92
N ASN A 66 10.51 -5.73 12.02
CA ASN A 66 9.10 -5.33 11.97
C ASN A 66 8.97 -3.84 11.57
N PRO A 67 8.04 -3.46 10.67
CA PRO A 67 7.86 -2.07 10.27
C PRO A 67 7.30 -1.22 11.42
N LYS A 68 7.75 0.03 11.48
CA LYS A 68 7.27 1.09 12.38
C LYS A 68 6.22 1.92 11.64
N VAL A 69 4.97 1.43 11.62
CA VAL A 69 3.86 2.06 10.89
C VAL A 69 3.65 3.54 11.26
N GLY A 70 3.79 3.89 12.55
CA GLY A 70 3.73 5.29 13.01
C GLY A 70 4.90 6.18 12.56
N LYS A 71 5.87 5.64 11.80
CA LYS A 71 6.99 6.34 11.18
C LYS A 71 6.94 6.27 9.65
N PHE A 72 5.85 5.79 9.07
CA PHE A 72 5.66 5.83 7.63
C PHE A 72 5.57 7.29 7.15
N PRO A 73 6.22 7.65 6.02
CA PRO A 73 6.27 9.03 5.55
C PRO A 73 4.90 9.62 5.18
N TYR A 74 3.98 8.80 4.69
CA TYR A 74 2.65 9.21 4.28
C TYR A 74 1.59 8.52 5.13
N LYS A 75 0.60 9.29 5.58
CA LYS A 75 -0.55 8.78 6.32
C LYS A 75 -1.72 9.74 6.24
N HIS A 76 -2.93 9.19 6.26
CA HIS A 76 -4.16 9.92 6.46
C HIS A 76 -4.89 9.26 7.64
N GLU A 77 -5.25 10.08 8.62
CA GLU A 77 -5.90 9.66 9.86
C GLU A 77 -7.27 10.36 9.95
N ASN A 78 -8.22 9.77 10.67
CA ASN A 78 -9.58 10.31 10.84
C ASN A 78 -10.31 10.49 9.49
N LEU A 79 -10.22 9.50 8.61
CA LEU A 79 -10.80 9.56 7.26
C LEU A 79 -12.34 9.63 7.25
N GLY A 80 -13.00 9.40 8.39
CA GLY A 80 -14.47 9.47 8.48
C GLY A 80 -15.17 8.32 7.75
N ASP A 81 -14.56 7.14 7.78
CA ASP A 81 -15.12 5.89 7.26
C ASP A 81 -15.47 5.96 5.76
N VAL A 82 -14.54 6.48 4.96
CA VAL A 82 -14.62 6.50 3.49
C VAL A 82 -14.27 5.15 2.89
N THR A 83 -14.72 4.87 1.66
CA THR A 83 -14.37 3.63 0.95
C THR A 83 -13.20 3.79 -0.01
N LYS A 84 -12.64 5.00 -0.14
CA LYS A 84 -11.54 5.32 -1.04
C LYS A 84 -10.62 6.36 -0.42
N ASP A 85 -9.31 6.14 -0.54
CA ASP A 85 -8.28 7.09 -0.15
C ASP A 85 -7.14 7.08 -1.19
N VAL A 86 -6.51 8.23 -1.44
CA VAL A 86 -5.53 8.39 -2.53
C VAL A 86 -4.31 9.17 -2.05
N TYR A 87 -3.13 8.64 -2.35
CA TYR A 87 -1.85 9.35 -2.24
C TYR A 87 -1.34 9.73 -3.63
N LEU A 88 -0.89 10.97 -3.76
CA LEU A 88 -0.19 11.49 -4.94
C LEU A 88 1.25 11.83 -4.53
N ILE A 89 2.20 11.02 -4.96
CA ILE A 89 3.61 11.19 -4.58
C ILE A 89 4.41 11.59 -5.82
N PRO A 90 5.04 12.78 -5.84
CA PRO A 90 5.95 13.18 -6.92
C PRO A 90 6.99 12.11 -7.24
N MET A 91 7.12 11.74 -8.52
CA MET A 91 8.09 10.73 -8.97
C MET A 91 9.54 11.16 -8.80
N ASP A 92 9.82 12.47 -8.71
CA ASP A 92 11.16 13.01 -8.48
C ASP A 92 11.78 12.56 -7.15
N GLN A 93 10.96 12.16 -6.17
CA GLN A 93 11.41 11.59 -4.88
C GLN A 93 12.13 10.25 -5.06
N PHE A 94 11.91 9.54 -6.16
CA PHE A 94 12.48 8.22 -6.40
C PHE A 94 13.66 8.23 -7.38
N GLY A 95 14.05 9.40 -7.89
CA GLY A 95 15.18 9.56 -8.80
C GLY A 95 15.08 8.64 -10.02
N SER A 96 16.18 7.93 -10.33
CA SER A 96 16.25 6.99 -11.47
C SER A 96 15.97 5.54 -11.07
N ALA A 97 15.18 5.31 -10.02
CA ALA A 97 14.83 3.96 -9.62
C ALA A 97 14.06 3.22 -10.73
N SER A 98 14.41 1.95 -10.94
CA SER A 98 13.71 1.05 -11.88
C SER A 98 12.57 0.29 -11.23
N CYS A 99 12.40 0.40 -9.91
CA CYS A 99 11.33 -0.21 -9.16
C CYS A 99 11.11 0.48 -7.82
N LEU A 100 9.95 0.22 -7.23
CA LEU A 100 9.57 0.68 -5.91
C LEU A 100 9.13 -0.50 -5.04
N TYR A 101 9.33 -0.36 -3.74
CA TYR A 101 8.80 -1.25 -2.72
C TYR A 101 7.80 -0.49 -1.88
N ILE A 102 6.61 -1.06 -1.74
CA ILE A 102 5.45 -0.37 -1.18
C ILE A 102 4.91 -1.16 0.00
N ALA A 103 4.87 -0.51 1.16
CA ALA A 103 4.24 -1.00 2.37
C ALA A 103 2.96 -0.19 2.61
N ALA A 104 1.82 -0.83 2.35
CA ALA A 104 0.50 -0.20 2.39
C ALA A 104 -0.35 -0.85 3.49
N GLN A 105 -0.66 -0.07 4.52
CA GLN A 105 -1.44 -0.49 5.67
C GLN A 105 -2.70 0.37 5.79
N ALA A 106 -3.78 -0.23 6.26
CA ALA A 106 -5.01 0.47 6.61
C ALA A 106 -5.54 0.01 7.97
N VAL A 107 -6.24 0.90 8.65
CA VAL A 107 -7.20 0.54 9.69
C VAL A 107 -8.56 0.60 9.03
N VAL A 108 -9.25 -0.55 9.01
CA VAL A 108 -10.58 -0.68 8.42
C VAL A 108 -11.63 -0.88 9.51
N VAL A 109 -12.83 -0.38 9.28
CA VAL A 109 -13.95 -0.47 10.22
C VAL A 109 -15.17 -1.09 9.52
N GLN A 110 -15.90 -1.93 10.25
CA GLN A 110 -17.21 -2.43 9.83
C GLN A 110 -18.34 -1.54 10.36
N GLN A 111 -19.54 -1.69 9.80
CA GLN A 111 -20.75 -0.98 10.25
C GLN A 111 -21.10 -1.17 11.73
N ASN A 112 -20.68 -2.27 12.34
CA ASN A 112 -20.87 -2.52 13.78
C ASN A 112 -19.80 -1.87 14.66
N GLY A 113 -18.89 -1.07 14.08
CA GLY A 113 -17.79 -0.40 14.77
C GLY A 113 -16.55 -1.27 15.01
N ALA A 114 -16.54 -2.54 14.59
CA ALA A 114 -15.36 -3.40 14.72
C ALA A 114 -14.24 -2.92 13.80
N MET A 115 -13.04 -2.74 14.36
CA MET A 115 -11.85 -2.29 13.64
C MET A 115 -10.86 -3.42 13.44
N GLU A 116 -10.21 -3.45 12.28
CA GLU A 116 -9.15 -4.39 11.95
C GLU A 116 -7.98 -3.68 11.27
N THR A 117 -6.78 -4.24 11.45
CA THR A 117 -5.62 -3.84 10.66
C THR A 117 -5.58 -4.64 9.37
N ALA A 118 -5.41 -3.94 8.25
CA ALA A 118 -5.24 -4.52 6.93
C ALA A 118 -3.89 -4.16 6.32
N TRP A 119 -3.31 -5.08 5.54
CA TRP A 119 -2.10 -4.86 4.76
C TRP A 119 -2.34 -5.28 3.31
N ALA A 120 -1.75 -4.54 2.37
CA ALA A 120 -1.68 -4.99 0.99
C ALA A 120 -0.86 -6.28 0.93
N GLU A 121 -1.37 -7.28 0.23
CA GLU A 121 -0.73 -8.58 0.05
C GLU A 121 0.69 -8.44 -0.51
N GLY A 122 1.61 -9.26 -0.04
CA GLY A 122 2.98 -9.21 -0.50
C GLY A 122 3.94 -10.05 0.33
N LYS A 123 5.22 -9.72 0.21
CA LYS A 123 6.29 -10.35 0.98
C LYS A 123 6.25 -9.86 2.42
N ARG A 124 6.39 -10.77 3.39
CA ARG A 124 6.51 -10.38 4.80
C ARG A 124 7.80 -9.62 5.07
N PHE A 125 7.72 -8.60 5.93
CA PHE A 125 8.90 -7.93 6.48
C PHE A 125 9.78 -8.88 7.30
N THR A 126 9.16 -9.79 8.05
CA THR A 126 9.85 -10.74 8.92
C THR A 126 9.21 -12.12 8.84
N GLU A 127 10.00 -13.16 9.08
CA GLU A 127 9.47 -14.53 9.20
C GLU A 127 8.74 -14.73 10.54
N GLN A 128 9.11 -13.96 11.57
CA GLN A 128 8.57 -14.05 12.92
C GLN A 128 8.09 -12.68 13.41
N GLY A 129 6.97 -12.65 14.13
CA GLY A 129 6.41 -11.42 14.70
C GLY A 129 5.12 -11.00 13.99
N ASN A 130 5.01 -9.71 13.64
CA ASN A 130 3.83 -9.22 12.97
C ASN A 130 3.76 -9.78 11.53
N TRP A 131 2.58 -9.67 10.94
CA TRP A 131 2.31 -10.20 9.61
C TRP A 131 2.35 -9.10 8.54
N ALA A 132 3.03 -7.99 8.83
CA ALA A 132 3.12 -6.88 7.91
C ALA A 132 3.84 -7.29 6.63
N THR A 133 3.37 -6.74 5.51
CA THR A 133 3.83 -7.06 4.17
C THR A 133 4.21 -5.80 3.41
N TYR A 134 5.05 -5.99 2.40
CA TYR A 134 5.30 -5.02 1.35
C TYR A 134 5.28 -5.74 0.00
N PHE A 135 5.04 -5.01 -1.07
CA PHE A 135 5.06 -5.54 -2.43
C PHE A 135 5.98 -4.74 -3.33
N TYR A 136 6.37 -5.37 -4.44
CA TYR A 136 7.27 -4.83 -5.44
C TYR A 136 6.45 -4.25 -6.60
N TYR A 137 6.77 -3.03 -7.03
CA TYR A 137 6.18 -2.37 -8.19
C TYR A 137 7.28 -2.03 -9.22
N PRO A 138 7.30 -2.65 -10.40
CA PRO A 138 8.27 -2.31 -11.44
C PRO A 138 7.93 -0.95 -12.05
N LEU A 139 8.92 -0.08 -12.19
CA LEU A 139 8.85 1.10 -13.03
C LEU A 139 9.40 0.67 -14.40
N GLU A 140 8.55 0.09 -15.24
CA GLU A 140 8.95 -0.19 -16.62
C GLU A 140 9.41 1.13 -17.27
N GLU A 141 10.53 1.10 -18.00
CA GLU A 141 10.89 2.22 -18.87
C GLU A 141 9.73 2.45 -19.84
N ILE A 142 9.08 3.60 -19.74
CA ILE A 142 8.15 4.05 -20.76
C ILE A 142 8.99 4.25 -22.02
N VAL A 143 9.05 3.23 -22.88
CA VAL A 143 9.53 3.38 -24.23
C VAL A 143 8.45 4.15 -24.96
N LEU A 144 8.60 5.48 -25.03
CA LEU A 144 7.88 6.29 -26.00
C LEU A 144 8.41 5.88 -27.37
N GLU A 145 7.65 5.06 -28.11
CA GLU A 145 7.82 4.95 -29.58
C GLU A 145 7.29 6.19 -30.28
#